data_AF-A0A1Q9S5J7-F1
#
_entry.id   AF-A0A1Q9S5J7-F1
#
_cell.length_a   1.000
_cell.length_b   1.000
_cell.length_c   1.000
_cell.angle_alpha   90.00
_cell.angle_beta   90.00
_cell.angle_gamma   90.00
#
_symmetry.space_group_name_H-M   'P 1'
#
loop_
_entity.id
_entity.type
_entity.pdbx_description
1 polymer ?
#
loop_
_entity_poly.entity_id
_entity_poly.type
_entity_poly.pdbx_seq_one_letter_code
_entity_poly.pdbx_strand_id
1 'polypeptide(L)'
;MYRPLIFTNTGSRTCELRGFPGVSYVAGDDGHQVGPAAAMSGERGGQVPIAPGGTAQAQLQLANVQNYETDACHPVPVRGLRVYPPGDTAALFVPVEGTGCSATPPGNQLSIRTITQ
;
A
#
# COMPACT_ATOMS: atom_id res chain seq x y z
N MET A 1 11.39 -1.64 6.46
CA MET A 1 10.88 -3.03 6.47
C MET A 1 10.21 -3.33 5.15
N TYR A 2 10.25 -4.56 4.66
CA TYR A 2 9.46 -5.01 3.51
C TYR A 2 8.36 -5.99 3.93
N ARG A 3 7.19 -5.89 3.29
CA ARG A 3 6.02 -6.76 3.48
C ARG A 3 5.35 -7.01 2.13
N PRO A 4 4.97 -8.25 1.80
CA PRO A 4 4.14 -8.48 0.62
C PRO A 4 2.69 -8.07 0.89
N LEU A 5 2.07 -7.40 -0.06
CA LEU A 5 0.61 -7.29 -0.17
C LEU A 5 0.13 -8.40 -1.10
N ILE A 6 -0.71 -9.30 -0.60
CA ILE A 6 -1.25 -10.42 -1.36
C ILE A 6 -2.64 -10.05 -1.90
N PHE A 7 -2.79 -10.14 -3.21
CA PHE A 7 -4.04 -9.92 -3.92
C PHE A 7 -4.60 -11.28 -4.32
N THR A 8 -5.76 -11.64 -3.80
CA THR A 8 -6.45 -12.89 -4.13
C THR A 8 -7.62 -12.61 -5.06
N ASN A 9 -7.70 -13.33 -6.17
CA ASN A 9 -8.89 -13.27 -7.02
C ASN A 9 -10.03 -14.08 -6.39
N THR A 10 -10.97 -13.40 -5.75
CA THR A 10 -12.16 -14.03 -5.15
C THR A 10 -13.34 -14.20 -6.13
N GLY A 11 -13.16 -13.82 -7.38
CA GLY A 11 -14.16 -13.96 -8.44
C GLY A 11 -14.14 -15.34 -9.11
N SER A 12 -15.07 -15.54 -10.04
CA SER A 12 -15.22 -16.79 -10.82
C SER A 12 -14.50 -16.78 -12.18
N ARG A 13 -13.84 -15.68 -12.53
CA ARG A 13 -13.15 -15.47 -13.81
C ARG A 13 -11.75 -14.90 -13.58
N THR A 14 -10.83 -15.20 -14.49
CA THR A 14 -9.47 -14.64 -14.46
C THR A 14 -9.54 -13.11 -14.49
N CYS A 15 -8.86 -12.45 -13.56
CA CYS A 15 -8.66 -11.01 -13.58
C CYS A 15 -7.21 -10.69 -13.97
N GLU A 16 -6.98 -9.50 -14.49
CA GLU A 16 -5.64 -9.03 -14.86
C GLU A 16 -5.32 -7.77 -14.07
N LEU A 17 -4.21 -7.80 -13.34
CA LEU A 17 -3.66 -6.62 -12.66
C LEU A 17 -2.41 -6.14 -13.39
N ARG A 18 -2.20 -4.83 -13.43
CA ARG A 18 -1.01 -4.24 -14.07
C ARG A 18 -0.51 -3.01 -13.33
N GLY A 19 0.76 -3.02 -12.97
CA GLY A 19 1.43 -1.87 -12.34
C GLY A 19 1.33 -1.88 -10.82
N PHE A 20 1.30 -0.68 -10.23
CA PHE A 20 1.44 -0.46 -8.79
C PHE A 20 0.08 -0.33 -8.12
N PRO A 21 -0.16 -1.01 -6.99
CA PRO A 21 -1.32 -0.71 -6.17
C PRO A 21 -1.12 0.64 -5.47
N GLY A 22 -2.22 1.37 -5.29
CA GLY A 22 -2.24 2.53 -4.41
C GLY A 22 -2.23 2.05 -2.96
N VAL A 23 -1.37 2.62 -2.11
CA VAL A 23 -1.31 2.24 -0.69
C VAL A 23 -1.15 3.49 0.15
N SER A 24 -1.86 3.60 1.25
CA SER A 24 -1.69 4.70 2.21
C SER A 24 -1.98 4.23 3.62
N TYR A 25 -1.34 4.82 4.62
CA TYR A 25 -1.76 4.61 6.01
C TYR A 25 -3.13 5.23 6.25
N VAL A 26 -3.88 4.64 7.18
CA VAL A 26 -5.15 5.18 7.66
C VAL A 26 -5.27 5.15 9.17
N ALA A 27 -6.06 6.07 9.70
CA ALA A 27 -6.43 6.17 11.11
C ALA A 27 -7.95 6.37 11.25
N GLY A 28 -8.44 6.34 12.50
CA GLY A 28 -9.86 6.52 12.82
C GLY A 28 -10.79 5.40 12.34
N ASP A 29 -12.03 5.44 12.80
CA ASP A 29 -13.10 4.52 12.35
C ASP A 29 -13.65 4.85 10.97
N ASP A 30 -13.43 6.07 10.52
CA ASP A 30 -13.71 6.53 9.17
C ASP A 30 -12.66 6.11 8.13
N GLY A 31 -11.49 5.61 8.58
CA GLY A 31 -10.42 5.15 7.69
C GLY A 31 -9.81 6.29 6.86
N HIS A 32 -9.75 7.50 7.43
CA HIS A 32 -9.13 8.65 6.76
C HIS A 32 -7.63 8.40 6.55
N GLN A 33 -7.10 8.94 5.46
CA GLN A 33 -5.71 8.78 5.08
C GLN A 33 -4.78 9.58 6.00
N VAL A 34 -3.62 9.01 6.32
CA VAL A 34 -2.55 9.64 7.08
C VAL A 34 -1.34 9.86 6.19
N GLY A 35 -1.04 11.13 5.90
CA GLY A 35 0.12 11.55 5.12
C GLY A 35 0.10 11.13 3.65
N PRO A 36 1.27 11.15 2.98
CA PRO A 36 1.38 10.78 1.57
C PRO A 36 1.15 9.29 1.31
N ALA A 37 0.60 8.99 0.14
CA ALA A 37 0.49 7.63 -0.39
C ALA A 37 1.87 7.05 -0.74
N ALA A 38 1.92 5.73 -0.92
CA ALA A 38 3.13 5.02 -1.25
C ALA A 38 3.71 5.50 -2.59
N ALA A 39 5.00 5.85 -2.59
CA ALA A 39 5.72 6.16 -3.81
C ALA A 39 5.92 4.90 -4.65
N MET A 40 5.71 5.00 -5.96
CA MET A 40 6.00 3.92 -6.89
C MET A 40 7.52 3.74 -7.01
N SER A 41 8.00 2.52 -6.84
CA SER A 41 9.43 2.19 -6.88
C SER A 41 9.74 1.19 -7.99
N GLY A 42 10.68 1.55 -8.86
CA GLY A 42 11.13 0.71 -9.98
C GLY A 42 10.24 0.85 -11.22
N GLU A 43 10.44 -0.05 -12.17
CA GLU A 43 9.71 -0.03 -13.44
C GLU A 43 8.28 -0.55 -13.30
N ARG A 44 7.39 -0.04 -14.15
CA ARG A 44 6.01 -0.53 -14.25
C ARG A 44 6.01 -1.92 -14.88
N GLY A 45 5.53 -2.91 -14.13
CA GLY A 45 5.43 -4.28 -14.60
C GLY A 45 4.36 -4.49 -15.68
N GLY A 46 4.42 -5.67 -16.30
CA GLY A 46 3.45 -6.16 -17.28
C GLY A 46 2.11 -6.56 -16.67
N GLN A 47 1.26 -7.16 -17.49
CA GLN A 47 0.01 -7.76 -17.04
C GLN A 47 0.28 -9.02 -16.21
N VAL A 48 -0.44 -9.16 -15.12
CA VAL A 48 -0.41 -10.31 -14.23
C VAL A 48 -1.81 -10.93 -14.21
N PRO A 49 -2.05 -12.01 -14.98
CA PRO A 49 -3.30 -12.74 -14.94
C PRO A 49 -3.38 -13.57 -13.66
N ILE A 50 -4.53 -13.52 -12.99
CA ILE A 50 -4.80 -14.23 -11.74
C ILE A 50 -6.07 -15.07 -11.95
N ALA A 51 -5.92 -16.39 -11.99
CA ALA A 51 -7.04 -17.32 -12.08
C ALA A 51 -7.96 -17.21 -10.84
N PRO A 52 -9.22 -17.68 -10.92
CA PRO A 52 -10.09 -17.79 -9.73
C PRO A 52 -9.38 -18.51 -8.58
N GLY A 53 -9.38 -17.90 -7.39
CA GLY A 53 -8.66 -18.39 -6.20
C GLY A 53 -7.14 -18.20 -6.22
N GLY A 54 -6.57 -17.76 -7.35
CA GLY A 54 -5.15 -17.47 -7.48
C GLY A 54 -4.74 -16.19 -6.76
N THR A 55 -3.42 -15.99 -6.64
CA THR A 55 -2.83 -14.83 -5.98
C THR A 55 -1.78 -14.14 -6.82
N ALA A 56 -1.61 -12.84 -6.59
CA ALA A 56 -0.45 -12.07 -6.98
C ALA A 56 0.01 -11.23 -5.79
N GLN A 57 1.20 -10.63 -5.89
CA GLN A 57 1.78 -9.85 -4.80
C GLN A 57 2.40 -8.54 -5.26
N ALA A 58 2.43 -7.55 -4.36
CA ALA A 58 3.26 -6.36 -4.50
C ALA A 58 4.13 -6.19 -3.26
N GLN A 59 5.41 -5.87 -3.45
CA GLN A 59 6.32 -5.62 -2.33
C GLN A 59 6.15 -4.19 -1.81
N LEU A 60 5.58 -4.06 -0.61
CA LEU A 60 5.45 -2.82 0.15
C LEU A 60 6.69 -2.62 1.03
N GLN A 61 7.29 -1.44 0.96
CA GLN A 61 8.31 -0.97 1.88
C GLN A 61 7.67 0.02 2.86
N LEU A 62 7.90 -0.21 4.15
CA LEU A 62 7.49 0.67 5.24
C LEU A 62 8.75 1.25 5.86
N ALA A 63 8.89 2.58 5.85
CA ALA A 63 9.97 3.25 6.55
C ALA A 63 9.75 3.21 8.06
N ASN A 64 10.82 3.24 8.84
CA ASN A 64 10.69 3.51 10.27
C ASN A 64 10.49 5.02 10.44
N VAL A 65 9.26 5.43 10.76
CA VAL A 65 8.91 6.86 10.86
C VAL A 65 9.64 7.58 11.99
N GLN A 66 10.12 6.84 13.01
CA GLN A 66 10.94 7.39 14.09
C GLN A 66 12.33 7.86 13.62
N ASN A 67 12.71 7.57 12.38
CA ASN A 67 13.95 8.06 11.78
C ASN A 67 13.79 9.46 11.14
N TYR A 68 12.56 9.99 11.04
CA TYR A 68 12.32 11.34 10.57
C TYR A 68 12.25 12.32 11.74
N GLU A 69 12.66 13.56 11.52
CA GLU A 69 12.46 14.64 12.49
C GLU A 69 10.98 14.79 12.84
N THR A 70 10.68 14.95 14.14
CA THR A 70 9.29 14.99 14.65
C THR A 70 8.48 16.11 14.00
N ASP A 71 9.09 17.28 13.78
CA ASP A 71 8.43 18.44 13.14
C ASP A 71 8.23 18.26 11.63
N ALA A 72 8.95 17.35 10.98
CA ALA A 72 8.77 17.05 9.57
C ALA A 72 7.76 15.92 9.34
N CYS A 73 7.72 14.95 10.26
CA CYS A 73 6.85 13.78 10.15
C CYS A 73 5.48 13.99 10.82
N HIS A 74 5.45 14.69 11.96
CA HIS A 74 4.30 14.72 12.87
C HIS A 74 3.73 13.31 13.08
N PRO A 75 4.47 12.43 13.79
CA PRO A 75 4.12 11.02 13.93
C PRO A 75 2.78 10.84 14.66
N VAL A 76 1.90 10.04 14.06
CA VAL A 76 0.58 9.71 14.62
C VAL A 76 0.34 8.20 14.57
N PRO A 77 -0.45 7.64 15.51
CA PRO A 77 -0.86 6.25 15.44
C PRO A 77 -1.71 6.00 14.19
N VAL A 78 -1.46 4.86 13.54
CA VAL A 78 -2.24 4.38 12.38
C VAL A 78 -2.79 2.99 12.71
N ARG A 79 -3.95 2.67 12.15
CA ARG A 79 -4.64 1.39 12.40
C ARG A 79 -4.54 0.40 11.25
N GLY A 80 -4.10 0.86 10.08
CA GLY A 80 -4.04 0.01 8.92
C GLY A 80 -3.59 0.72 7.65
N LEU A 81 -3.80 0.00 6.54
CA LEU A 81 -3.55 0.45 5.19
C LEU A 81 -4.85 0.51 4.40
N ARG A 82 -5.00 1.55 3.59
CA ARG A 82 -5.95 1.58 2.47
C ARG A 82 -5.22 1.17 1.21
N VAL A 83 -5.71 0.14 0.54
CA VAL A 83 -5.08 -0.48 -0.63
C VAL A 83 -6.03 -0.42 -1.82
N TYR A 84 -5.56 0.10 -2.94
CA TYR A 84 -6.26 0.11 -4.22
C TYR A 84 -5.57 -0.87 -5.16
N PRO A 85 -6.20 -1.99 -5.56
CA PRO A 85 -5.68 -2.84 -6.62
C PRO A 85 -5.45 -2.05 -7.91
N PRO A 86 -4.41 -2.39 -8.72
CA PRO A 86 -4.15 -1.64 -9.95
C PRO A 86 -5.33 -1.74 -10.92
N GLY A 87 -5.82 -0.58 -11.39
CA GLY A 87 -6.96 -0.50 -12.29
C GLY A 87 -8.33 -0.57 -11.61
N ASP A 88 -8.37 -0.68 -10.28
CA ASP A 88 -9.59 -0.64 -9.48
C ASP A 88 -9.65 0.66 -8.65
N THR A 89 -10.85 1.18 -8.44
CA THR A 89 -11.13 2.34 -7.59
C THR A 89 -11.77 1.94 -6.26
N ALA A 90 -12.17 0.68 -6.11
CA ALA A 90 -12.61 0.14 -4.84
C ALA A 90 -11.40 -0.06 -3.92
N ALA A 91 -11.42 0.60 -2.76
CA ALA A 91 -10.40 0.43 -1.75
C ALA A 91 -10.68 -0.79 -0.88
N LEU A 92 -9.61 -1.51 -0.52
CA LEU A 92 -9.57 -2.53 0.50
C LEU A 92 -8.82 -1.99 1.72
N PHE A 93 -9.15 -2.48 2.91
CA PHE A 93 -8.49 -2.10 4.15
C PHE A 93 -7.78 -3.29 4.78
N VAL A 94 -6.51 -3.11 5.12
CA VAL A 94 -5.70 -4.13 5.78
C VAL A 94 -5.36 -3.65 7.19
N PRO A 95 -5.81 -4.34 8.25
CA PRO A 95 -5.49 -3.96 9.61
C PRO A 95 -3.99 -4.19 9.86
N VAL A 96 -3.30 -3.13 10.27
CA VAL A 96 -1.91 -3.16 10.70
C VAL A 96 -1.66 -1.95 11.60
N GLU A 97 -1.38 -2.22 12.86
CA GLU A 97 -1.07 -1.16 13.81
C GLU A 97 0.35 -0.64 13.58
N GLY A 98 0.53 0.66 13.76
CA GLY A 98 1.84 1.28 13.63
C GLY A 98 1.81 2.78 13.85
N THR A 99 2.82 3.45 13.31
CA THR A 99 2.93 4.91 13.33
C THR A 99 3.20 5.40 11.91
N GLY A 100 2.46 6.41 11.48
CA GLY A 100 2.64 7.09 10.20
C GLY A 100 3.00 8.55 10.40
N CYS A 101 3.55 9.19 9.38
CA CYS A 101 3.72 10.63 9.34
C CYS A 101 2.42 11.28 8.84
N SER A 102 1.83 12.18 9.62
CA SER A 102 0.63 12.92 9.18
C SER A 102 0.98 14.05 8.22
N ALA A 103 2.20 14.59 8.31
CA ALA A 103 2.78 15.50 7.34
C ALA A 103 3.53 14.76 6.21
N THR A 104 4.14 15.51 5.31
CA THR A 104 5.00 14.98 4.22
C THR A 104 6.46 15.01 4.67
N PRO A 105 7.03 13.88 5.16
CA PRO A 105 8.45 13.82 5.51
C PRO A 105 9.35 13.97 4.28
N PRO A 106 10.65 14.28 4.44
CA PRO A 106 11.59 14.46 3.32
C PRO A 106 11.86 13.18 2.51
N GLY A 107 11.36 12.03 2.94
CA GLY A 107 11.43 10.77 2.21
C GLY A 107 10.10 10.03 2.20
N ASN A 108 10.05 8.88 1.54
CA ASN A 108 8.82 8.11 1.44
C ASN A 108 8.59 7.25 2.68
N GLN A 109 7.52 7.52 3.44
CA GLN A 109 7.12 6.64 4.55
C GLN A 109 6.63 5.26 4.05
N LEU A 110 6.12 5.22 2.82
CA LEU A 110 5.69 4.03 2.12
C LEU A 110 6.24 4.05 0.68
N SER A 111 6.76 2.93 0.21
CA SER A 111 7.10 2.73 -1.20
C SER A 111 6.54 1.38 -1.67
N ILE A 112 6.13 1.29 -2.92
CA ILE A 112 5.46 0.10 -3.46
C ILE A 112 6.06 -0.30 -4.79
N ARG A 113 6.33 -1.59 -4.99
CA ARG A 113 6.71 -2.16 -6.28
C ARG A 113 5.49 -2.60 -7.08
N THR A 114 5.67 -2.78 -8.38
CA THR A 114 4.62 -3.30 -9.26
C THR A 114 4.17 -4.69 -8.82
N ILE A 115 2.93 -5.06 -9.14
CA ILE A 115 2.44 -6.43 -8.93
C ILE A 115 3.25 -7.43 -9.76
N THR A 116 3.54 -8.57 -9.16
CA THR A 116 4.12 -9.78 -9.76
C THR A 116 3.32 -11.01 -9.30
N GLN A 117 3.49 -12.17 -9.95
CA GLN A 117 2.98 -13.42 -9.37
C GLN A 117 3.75 -13.80 -8.09
#